data_AF-A0A1J7CJH0-F1
#
_entry.id   AF-A0A1J7CJH0-F1
#
_cell.length_a   1.000
_cell.length_b   1.000
_cell.length_c   1.000
_cell.angle_alpha   90.00
_cell.angle_beta   90.00
_cell.angle_gamma   90.00
#
_symmetry.space_group_name_H-M   'P 1'
#
loop_
_entity.id
_entity.type
_entity.pdbx_description
1 polymer ?
#
loop_
_entity_poly.entity_id
_entity_poly.type
_entity_poly.pdbx_seq_one_letter_code
_entity_poly.pdbx_strand_id
1 'polypeptide(L)'
;MKITAYFEDHKNVIDEELKKAQKEVLVAVAWINFELYESTFDSLLERNILLKIICTDNPSNRRYMDCIENLQKKGALIKLLQMPSNNNHMHHKFAIIDGVTILNGSFNWSLNAAKSFENLMLIKDCGSESKKFLREFDAIFKIEKETIKKLQKFSKCKDCNHGELVNILVFSERSSKYFETCGDLVRTCNSCFEFTTIQDCIQDTQLYLLVDNLRGCDDEYEYDYLDDLIYKHLESYSNLDIHAVGQVLTTLDFYDEEDVATRILWRNKFVGERLPNLLEHDFEVYYDN
;
A
#
# COMPACT_ATOMS: atom_id res chain seq x y z
N MET A 1 -9.27 6.90 -23.33
CA MET A 1 -7.91 6.46 -22.96
C MET A 1 -7.04 6.37 -24.20
N LYS A 2 -5.92 7.08 -24.22
CA LYS A 2 -4.89 7.03 -25.27
C LYS A 2 -3.55 6.67 -24.64
N ILE A 3 -2.84 5.70 -25.20
CA ILE A 3 -1.55 5.22 -24.70
C ILE A 3 -0.49 5.45 -25.78
N THR A 4 0.62 6.07 -25.38
CA THR A 4 1.80 6.25 -26.24
C THR A 4 3.03 5.75 -25.49
N ALA A 5 3.83 4.89 -26.13
CA ALA A 5 5.11 4.44 -25.60
C ALA A 5 6.25 5.27 -26.21
N TYR A 6 7.23 5.60 -25.37
CA TYR A 6 8.48 6.26 -25.71
C TYR A 6 9.63 5.40 -25.21
N PHE A 7 10.67 5.27 -26.04
CA PHE A 7 11.92 4.57 -25.73
C PHE A 7 13.14 5.51 -25.82
N GLU A 8 12.89 6.77 -26.19
CA GLU A 8 13.87 7.84 -26.34
C GLU A 8 13.24 9.15 -25.86
N ASP A 9 14.09 10.14 -25.60
CA ASP A 9 13.70 11.50 -25.23
C ASP A 9 12.74 11.64 -24.03
N HIS A 10 12.82 10.68 -23.10
CA HIS A 10 11.93 10.56 -21.94
C HIS A 10 11.78 11.87 -21.15
N LYS A 11 12.90 12.59 -20.94
CA LYS A 11 12.94 13.84 -20.17
C LYS A 11 12.10 14.94 -20.81
N ASN A 12 12.22 15.13 -22.13
CA ASN A 12 11.45 16.17 -22.81
C ASN A 12 9.96 15.84 -22.82
N VAL A 13 9.60 14.56 -23.03
CA VAL A 13 8.21 14.11 -22.92
C VAL A 13 7.64 14.40 -21.53
N ILE A 14 8.40 14.08 -20.47
CA ILE A 14 8.00 14.40 -19.08
C ILE A 14 7.79 15.91 -18.93
N ASP A 15 8.76 16.74 -19.29
CA ASP A 15 8.67 18.19 -19.16
C ASP A 15 7.48 18.80 -19.92
N GLU A 16 7.25 18.37 -21.15
CA GLU A 16 6.15 18.85 -21.97
C GLU A 16 4.79 18.51 -21.36
N GLU A 17 4.64 17.30 -20.82
CA GLU A 17 3.40 16.89 -20.19
C GLU A 17 3.20 17.57 -18.83
N LEU A 18 4.24 17.71 -18.02
CA LEU A 18 4.18 18.48 -16.78
C LEU A 18 3.77 19.93 -17.04
N LYS A 19 4.32 20.58 -18.07
CA LYS A 19 3.97 21.97 -18.41
C LYS A 19 2.50 22.14 -18.79
N LYS A 20 1.79 21.08 -19.21
CA LYS A 20 0.36 21.12 -19.55
C LYS A 20 -0.56 21.10 -18.32
N ALA A 21 -0.04 20.75 -17.14
CA ALA A 21 -0.82 20.68 -15.90
C ALA A 21 -1.56 21.99 -15.59
N GLN A 22 -2.75 21.87 -14.99
CA GLN A 22 -3.63 22.99 -14.65
C GLN A 22 -4.03 23.03 -13.18
N LYS A 23 -3.96 21.90 -12.46
CA LYS A 23 -4.44 21.76 -11.08
C LYS A 23 -3.39 21.12 -10.19
N GLU A 24 -2.86 19.96 -10.59
CA GLU A 24 -1.93 19.21 -9.76
C GLU A 24 -0.97 18.32 -10.55
N VAL A 25 0.20 18.10 -9.95
CA VAL A 25 1.23 17.18 -10.39
C VAL A 25 1.69 16.37 -9.18
N LEU A 26 1.54 15.06 -9.26
CA LEU A 26 1.95 14.10 -8.23
C LEU A 26 3.03 13.20 -8.81
N VAL A 27 4.22 13.15 -8.21
CA VAL A 27 5.38 12.41 -8.74
C VAL A 27 5.88 11.40 -7.72
N ALA A 28 5.87 10.11 -8.04
CA ALA A 28 6.48 9.06 -7.23
C ALA A 28 7.59 8.37 -8.03
N VAL A 29 8.85 8.73 -7.71
CA VAL A 29 10.03 8.26 -8.45
C VAL A 29 11.15 7.83 -7.51
N ALA A 30 11.75 6.68 -7.77
CA ALA A 30 12.83 6.16 -6.94
C ALA A 30 14.04 7.10 -6.89
N TRP A 31 14.47 7.58 -8.05
CA TRP A 31 15.59 8.52 -8.20
C TRP A 31 15.19 9.71 -9.06
N ILE A 32 15.58 10.89 -8.61
CA ILE A 32 15.32 12.16 -9.30
C ILE A 32 16.53 13.09 -9.19
N ASN A 33 16.87 13.72 -10.31
CA ASN A 33 17.76 14.87 -10.34
C ASN A 33 16.90 16.14 -10.25
N PHE A 34 16.78 16.73 -9.06
CA PHE A 34 15.92 17.90 -8.86
C PHE A 34 16.36 19.12 -9.67
N GLU A 35 17.67 19.35 -9.82
CA GLU A 35 18.21 20.47 -10.63
C GLU A 35 17.79 20.35 -12.11
N LEU A 36 17.67 19.12 -12.63
CA LEU A 36 17.26 18.89 -14.03
C LEU A 36 15.81 19.30 -14.31
N TYR A 37 14.94 19.20 -13.31
CA TYR A 37 13.51 19.52 -13.41
C TYR A 37 13.13 20.81 -12.69
N GLU A 38 14.07 21.51 -12.05
CA GLU A 38 13.84 22.68 -11.20
C GLU A 38 13.03 23.75 -11.93
N SER A 39 13.44 24.12 -13.15
CA SER A 39 12.72 25.12 -13.96
C SER A 39 11.27 24.73 -14.28
N THR A 40 11.00 23.44 -14.50
CA THR A 40 9.65 22.92 -14.75
C THR A 40 8.82 22.96 -13.47
N PHE A 41 9.40 22.56 -12.33
CA PHE A 41 8.75 22.60 -11.03
C PHE A 41 8.46 24.02 -10.56
N ASP A 42 9.40 24.94 -10.72
CA ASP A 42 9.20 26.37 -10.45
C ASP A 42 8.04 26.94 -11.27
N SER A 43 8.00 26.64 -12.57
CA SER A 43 6.91 27.08 -13.43
C SER A 43 5.55 26.51 -13.01
N LEU A 44 5.49 25.31 -12.43
CA LEU A 44 4.25 24.76 -11.86
C LEU A 44 3.82 25.55 -10.63
N LEU A 45 4.75 25.79 -9.69
CA LEU A 45 4.48 26.49 -8.44
C LEU A 45 4.07 27.95 -8.69
N GLU A 46 4.73 28.65 -9.61
CA GLU A 46 4.37 30.03 -10.01
C GLU A 46 2.95 30.12 -10.59
N ARG A 47 2.46 29.05 -11.22
CA ARG A 47 1.08 28.93 -11.71
C ARG A 47 0.10 28.44 -10.65
N ASN A 48 0.51 28.34 -9.38
CA ASN A 48 -0.26 27.80 -8.27
C ASN A 48 -0.77 26.37 -8.49
N ILE A 49 -0.02 25.56 -9.25
CA ILE A 49 -0.33 24.14 -9.45
C ILE A 49 0.21 23.36 -8.25
N LEU A 50 -0.63 22.51 -7.64
CA LEU A 50 -0.24 21.68 -6.52
C LEU A 50 0.85 20.69 -6.96
N LEU A 51 2.03 20.78 -6.36
CA LEU A 51 3.15 19.88 -6.63
C LEU A 51 3.45 19.01 -5.42
N LYS A 52 3.26 17.69 -5.55
CA LYS A 52 3.69 16.71 -4.55
C LYS A 52 4.71 15.75 -5.17
N ILE A 53 5.82 15.52 -4.48
CA ILE A 53 6.88 14.63 -4.94
C ILE A 53 7.26 13.66 -3.82
N ILE A 54 7.32 12.37 -4.13
CA ILE A 54 7.87 11.34 -3.28
C ILE A 54 9.09 10.76 -3.99
N CYS A 55 10.21 10.70 -3.30
CA CYS A 55 11.39 9.99 -3.77
C CYS A 55 12.01 9.15 -2.68
N THR A 56 12.86 8.19 -3.06
CA THR A 56 13.56 7.37 -2.05
C THR A 56 14.54 8.24 -1.26
N ASP A 57 14.55 8.07 0.05
CA ASP A 57 15.54 8.70 0.91
C ASP A 57 16.90 7.97 0.80
N ASN A 58 17.78 8.47 -0.08
CA ASN A 58 19.09 7.90 -0.35
C ASN A 58 20.13 9.00 -0.67
N PRO A 59 21.44 8.71 -0.66
CA PRO A 59 22.48 9.69 -0.96
C PRO A 59 22.34 10.36 -2.33
N SER A 60 21.84 9.64 -3.34
CA SER A 60 21.68 10.16 -4.71
C SER A 60 20.60 11.23 -4.82
N ASN A 61 19.56 11.17 -4.00
CA ASN A 61 18.52 12.19 -3.92
C ASN A 61 18.88 13.28 -2.89
N ARG A 62 19.44 12.91 -1.73
CA ARG A 62 19.87 13.85 -0.67
C ARG A 62 20.94 14.85 -1.10
N ARG A 63 21.73 14.57 -2.15
CA ARG A 63 22.67 15.56 -2.67
C ARG A 63 21.99 16.83 -3.22
N TYR A 64 20.68 16.79 -3.47
CA TYR A 64 19.90 17.92 -3.97
C TYR A 64 19.08 18.63 -2.89
N MET A 65 19.40 18.46 -1.60
CA MET A 65 18.62 19.04 -0.50
C MET A 65 18.45 20.56 -0.63
N ASP A 66 19.46 21.30 -1.09
CA ASP A 66 19.35 22.75 -1.29
C ASP A 66 18.24 23.11 -2.31
N CYS A 67 18.16 22.38 -3.43
CA CYS A 67 17.11 22.56 -4.43
C CYS A 67 15.74 22.13 -3.88
N ILE A 68 15.69 21.00 -3.17
CA ILE A 68 14.47 20.50 -2.53
C ILE A 68 13.90 21.51 -1.53
N GLU A 69 14.74 22.06 -0.66
CA GLU A 69 14.34 23.06 0.34
C GLU A 69 13.86 24.36 -0.33
N ASN A 70 14.47 24.77 -1.45
CA ASN A 70 14.03 25.93 -2.21
C ASN A 70 12.65 25.71 -2.85
N LEU A 71 12.41 24.53 -3.43
CA LEU A 71 11.09 24.16 -3.96
C LEU A 71 10.03 24.08 -2.84
N GLN A 72 10.39 23.53 -1.68
CA GLN A 72 9.50 23.50 -0.51
C GLN A 72 9.13 24.90 -0.02
N LYS A 73 10.08 25.84 0.03
CA LYS A 73 9.81 27.26 0.35
C LYS A 73 8.84 27.91 -0.64
N LYS A 74 8.83 27.47 -1.90
CA LYS A 74 7.90 27.91 -2.94
C LYS A 74 6.56 27.19 -2.92
N GLY A 75 6.36 26.24 -2.00
CA GLY A 75 5.07 25.55 -1.78
C GLY A 75 5.02 24.10 -2.27
N ALA A 76 6.11 23.53 -2.78
CA ALA A 76 6.13 22.10 -3.13
C ALA A 76 6.08 21.21 -1.88
N LEU A 77 5.32 20.12 -1.94
CA LEU A 77 5.27 19.12 -0.88
C LEU A 77 6.16 17.94 -1.27
N ILE A 78 7.39 17.91 -0.77
CA ILE A 78 8.40 16.90 -1.12
C ILE A 78 8.67 15.99 0.07
N LYS A 79 8.50 14.67 -0.13
CA LYS A 79 8.76 13.62 0.87
C LYS A 79 9.90 12.70 0.41
N LEU A 80 10.96 12.63 1.21
CA LEU A 80 12.00 11.60 1.08
C LEU A 80 11.56 10.39 1.90
N LEU A 81 11.16 9.31 1.23
CA LEU A 81 10.69 8.11 1.89
C LEU A 81 11.86 7.19 2.23
N GLN A 82 12.12 7.02 3.52
CA GLN A 82 13.09 6.07 4.02
C GLN A 82 12.46 4.69 4.22
N MET A 83 13.01 3.67 3.55
CA MET A 83 12.63 2.28 3.80
C MET A 83 13.34 1.74 5.06
N PRO A 84 12.77 0.74 5.76
CA PRO A 84 13.39 0.19 6.97
C PRO A 84 14.75 -0.45 6.74
N SER A 85 14.94 -1.08 5.58
CA SER A 85 16.23 -1.61 5.12
C SER A 85 16.89 -0.63 4.16
N ASN A 86 18.18 -0.35 4.36
CA ASN A 86 18.96 0.51 3.48
C ASN A 86 19.11 -0.06 2.05
N ASN A 87 18.83 -1.35 1.87
CA ASN A 87 18.87 -2.02 0.55
C ASN A 87 17.51 -1.99 -0.17
N ASN A 88 16.44 -1.57 0.52
CA ASN A 88 15.11 -1.45 -0.07
C ASN A 88 14.84 0.01 -0.43
N HIS A 89 14.14 0.23 -1.54
CA HIS A 89 13.81 1.57 -2.01
C HIS A 89 12.35 1.62 -2.49
N MET A 90 11.74 2.80 -2.48
CA MET A 90 10.48 3.01 -3.19
C MET A 90 10.80 3.04 -4.68
N HIS A 91 10.49 1.94 -5.39
CA HIS A 91 10.95 1.69 -6.76
C HIS A 91 10.00 2.20 -7.84
N HIS A 92 8.92 2.91 -7.51
CA HIS A 92 8.03 3.46 -8.52
C HIS A 92 8.75 4.46 -9.43
N LYS A 93 8.27 4.60 -10.68
CA LYS A 93 8.57 5.71 -11.58
C LYS A 93 7.29 6.12 -12.29
N PHE A 94 6.45 6.88 -11.60
CA PHE A 94 5.25 7.42 -12.21
C PHE A 94 5.00 8.88 -11.80
N ALA A 95 4.22 9.56 -12.62
CA ALA A 95 3.62 10.83 -12.27
C ALA A 95 2.17 10.88 -12.75
N ILE A 96 1.34 11.61 -12.01
CA ILE A 96 -0.07 11.86 -12.31
C ILE A 96 -0.23 13.36 -12.51
N ILE A 97 -0.89 13.75 -13.61
CA ILE A 97 -1.14 15.14 -13.97
C ILE A 97 -2.66 15.33 -14.05
N ASP A 98 -3.16 16.25 -13.24
CA ASP A 98 -4.58 16.65 -13.14
C ASP A 98 -5.56 15.48 -12.93
N GLY A 99 -5.09 14.37 -12.36
CA GLY A 99 -5.88 13.15 -12.10
C GLY A 99 -6.39 12.41 -13.35
N VAL A 100 -5.86 12.73 -14.54
CA VAL A 100 -6.35 12.15 -15.81
C VAL A 100 -5.25 11.76 -16.79
N THR A 101 -4.01 12.19 -16.55
CA THR A 101 -2.84 11.83 -17.34
C THR A 101 -1.80 11.14 -16.44
N ILE A 102 -1.27 10.02 -16.90
CA ILE A 102 -0.26 9.24 -16.19
C ILE A 102 0.99 9.14 -17.06
N LEU A 103 2.14 9.39 -16.45
CA LEU A 103 3.45 9.03 -16.94
C LEU A 103 3.90 7.82 -16.13
N ASN A 104 4.24 6.70 -16.76
CA ASN A 104 4.69 5.49 -16.05
C ASN A 104 5.72 4.72 -16.89
N GLY A 105 6.75 4.16 -16.26
CA GLY A 105 7.68 3.31 -16.99
C GLY A 105 8.86 2.86 -16.13
N SER A 106 9.95 2.47 -16.79
CA SER A 106 11.20 2.10 -16.12
C SER A 106 12.11 3.31 -15.86
N PHE A 107 11.94 4.38 -16.64
CA PHE A 107 12.80 5.56 -16.63
C PHE A 107 12.78 6.29 -15.28
N ASN A 108 13.90 6.25 -14.55
CA ASN A 108 14.11 7.13 -13.41
C ASN A 108 14.37 8.56 -13.89
N TRP A 109 13.94 9.55 -13.11
CA TRP A 109 14.05 10.97 -13.46
C TRP A 109 15.48 11.51 -13.18
N SER A 110 16.49 10.79 -13.66
CA SER A 110 17.90 11.02 -13.38
C SER A 110 18.74 11.00 -14.65
N LEU A 111 19.92 11.61 -14.61
CA LEU A 111 20.84 11.64 -15.76
C LEU A 111 21.35 10.25 -16.15
N ASN A 112 21.45 9.32 -15.20
CA ASN A 112 21.96 7.97 -15.47
C ASN A 112 20.98 7.17 -16.34
N ALA A 113 19.67 7.32 -16.09
CA ALA A 113 18.63 6.63 -16.86
C ALA A 113 18.65 7.03 -18.35
N ALA A 114 19.10 8.25 -18.68
CA ALA A 114 19.25 8.69 -20.08
C ALA A 114 20.32 7.91 -20.87
N LYS A 115 21.18 7.14 -20.19
CA LYS A 115 22.20 6.28 -20.82
C LYS A 115 21.83 4.80 -20.79
N SER A 116 20.63 4.47 -20.31
CA SER A 116 20.12 3.11 -20.17
C SER A 116 19.00 2.85 -21.17
N PHE A 117 18.77 1.58 -21.50
CA PHE A 117 17.56 1.19 -22.22
C PHE A 117 16.37 1.24 -21.25
N GLU A 118 15.55 2.26 -21.43
CA GLU A 118 14.42 2.58 -20.57
C GLU A 118 13.17 2.80 -21.43
N ASN A 119 12.00 2.74 -20.81
CA ASN A 119 10.75 3.10 -21.43
C ASN A 119 9.95 4.09 -20.58
N LEU A 120 9.08 4.84 -21.26
CA LEU A 120 8.05 5.70 -20.66
C LEU A 120 6.74 5.51 -21.43
N MET A 121 5.66 5.27 -20.71
CA MET A 121 4.30 5.27 -21.22
C MET A 121 3.61 6.55 -20.78
N LEU A 122 3.02 7.24 -21.75
CA LEU A 122 2.11 8.36 -21.54
C LEU A 122 0.69 7.86 -21.77
N ILE A 123 -0.12 7.94 -20.73
CA ILE A 123 -1.50 7.48 -20.73
C ILE A 123 -2.39 8.71 -20.47
N LYS A 124 -3.25 9.06 -21.43
CA LYS A 124 -4.20 10.18 -21.35
C LYS A 124 -5.63 9.67 -21.25
N ASP A 125 -6.50 10.47 -20.65
CA ASP A 125 -7.93 10.19 -20.48
C ASP A 125 -8.19 8.83 -19.81
N CYS A 126 -7.46 8.57 -18.71
CA CYS A 126 -7.37 7.27 -18.05
C CYS A 126 -8.20 7.17 -16.77
N GLY A 127 -9.45 7.65 -16.79
CA GLY A 127 -10.31 7.86 -15.63
C GLY A 127 -10.21 6.83 -14.49
N SER A 128 -10.48 5.54 -14.74
CA SER A 128 -10.39 4.50 -13.70
C SER A 128 -8.94 4.17 -13.30
N GLU A 129 -8.04 4.04 -14.27
CA GLU A 129 -6.63 3.70 -14.01
C GLU A 129 -5.91 4.81 -13.22
N SER A 130 -6.21 6.07 -13.48
CA SER A 130 -5.65 7.19 -12.71
C SER A 130 -6.04 7.13 -11.25
N LYS A 131 -7.23 6.61 -10.90
CA LYS A 131 -7.63 6.43 -9.49
C LYS A 131 -6.71 5.45 -8.77
N LYS A 132 -6.34 4.33 -9.42
CA LYS A 132 -5.41 3.34 -8.83
C LYS A 132 -4.04 3.94 -8.54
N PHE A 133 -3.51 4.73 -9.46
CA PHE A 133 -2.25 5.45 -9.25
C PHE A 133 -2.36 6.53 -8.16
N LEU A 134 -3.48 7.28 -8.12
CA LEU A 134 -3.74 8.27 -7.08
C LEU A 134 -3.74 7.64 -5.68
N ARG A 135 -4.39 6.49 -5.53
CA ARG A 135 -4.42 5.73 -4.26
C ARG A 135 -3.04 5.31 -3.81
N GLU A 136 -2.26 4.69 -4.69
CA GLU A 136 -0.91 4.25 -4.36
C GLU A 136 -0.03 5.46 -3.99
N PHE A 137 -0.17 6.58 -4.70
CA PHE A 137 0.52 7.82 -4.35
C PHE A 137 0.14 8.29 -2.94
N ASP A 138 -1.15 8.41 -2.63
CA ASP A 138 -1.64 8.87 -1.34
C ASP A 138 -1.23 7.93 -0.19
N ALA A 139 -1.28 6.61 -0.41
CA ALA A 139 -0.83 5.62 0.55
C ALA A 139 0.65 5.80 0.90
N ILE A 140 1.52 5.99 -0.10
CA ILE A 140 2.95 6.24 0.12
C ILE A 140 3.18 7.62 0.73
N PHE A 141 2.39 8.63 0.35
CA PHE A 141 2.55 9.98 0.85
C PHE A 141 2.21 10.06 2.35
N LYS A 142 1.21 9.30 2.81
CA LYS A 142 0.79 9.25 4.22
C LYS A 142 1.61 8.30 5.09
N ILE A 143 2.17 7.22 4.54
CA ILE A 143 2.80 6.18 5.36
C ILE A 143 4.11 6.63 6.03
N GLU A 144 4.24 6.40 7.33
CA GLU A 144 5.47 6.69 8.09
C GLU A 144 6.43 5.49 8.12
N LYS A 145 7.72 5.77 8.31
CA LYS A 145 8.78 4.73 8.31
C LYS A 145 8.52 3.67 9.37
N GLU A 146 8.10 4.07 10.55
CA GLU A 146 7.77 3.19 11.68
C GLU A 146 6.63 2.23 11.30
N THR A 147 5.60 2.73 10.59
CA THR A 147 4.51 1.93 10.06
C THR A 147 5.01 0.90 9.05
N ILE A 148 5.88 1.30 8.11
CA ILE A 148 6.50 0.35 7.16
C ILE A 148 7.30 -0.73 7.90
N LYS A 149 8.08 -0.34 8.92
CA LYS A 149 8.90 -1.27 9.70
C LYS A 149 8.05 -2.29 10.46
N LYS A 150 6.92 -1.87 11.05
CA LYS A 150 5.97 -2.78 11.69
C LYS A 150 5.38 -3.75 10.67
N LEU A 151 4.90 -3.23 9.54
CA LEU A 151 4.23 -4.05 8.52
C LEU A 151 5.16 -5.03 7.78
N GLN A 152 6.47 -4.79 7.76
CA GLN A 152 7.49 -5.69 7.18
C GLN A 152 8.07 -6.69 8.19
N LYS A 153 7.67 -6.64 9.46
CA LYS A 153 8.29 -7.45 10.52
C LYS A 153 7.72 -8.88 10.51
N PHE A 154 8.17 -9.66 9.55
CA PHE A 154 7.91 -11.09 9.52
C PHE A 154 8.99 -11.84 10.32
N SER A 155 8.55 -12.71 11.23
CA SER A 155 9.46 -13.65 11.90
C SER A 155 9.59 -14.90 11.05
N LYS A 156 10.78 -15.50 10.95
CA LYS A 156 10.92 -16.80 10.27
C LYS A 156 10.21 -17.89 11.05
N CYS A 157 9.50 -18.76 10.34
CA CYS A 157 8.93 -19.98 10.91
C CYS A 157 10.06 -20.92 11.35
N LYS A 158 10.02 -21.38 12.60
CA LYS A 158 11.03 -22.30 13.15
C LYS A 158 10.81 -23.73 12.71
N ASP A 159 9.58 -24.08 12.34
CA ASP A 159 9.18 -25.45 12.02
C ASP A 159 9.63 -25.82 10.60
N CYS A 160 9.39 -24.96 9.60
CA CYS A 160 9.82 -25.20 8.22
C CYS A 160 11.11 -24.46 7.82
N ASN A 161 11.60 -23.48 8.59
CA ASN A 161 12.81 -22.68 8.33
C ASN A 161 12.85 -21.86 7.02
N HIS A 162 11.81 -21.90 6.18
CA HIS A 162 11.70 -21.10 4.95
C HIS A 162 10.48 -20.18 4.91
N GLY A 163 9.45 -20.46 5.70
CA GLY A 163 8.24 -19.64 5.79
C GLY A 163 8.40 -18.41 6.69
N GLU A 164 7.47 -17.49 6.53
CA GLU A 164 7.31 -16.27 7.30
C GLU A 164 6.03 -16.35 8.14
N LEU A 165 6.11 -15.89 9.38
CA LEU A 165 5.01 -15.88 10.34
C LEU A 165 4.16 -14.63 10.14
N VAL A 166 2.85 -14.85 9.96
CA VAL A 166 1.82 -13.84 9.73
C VAL A 166 0.82 -13.92 10.88
N ASN A 167 0.47 -12.80 11.50
CA ASN A 167 -0.59 -12.77 12.52
C ASN A 167 -1.91 -12.32 11.89
N ILE A 168 -2.96 -13.08 12.12
CA ILE A 168 -4.31 -12.88 11.59
C ILE A 168 -5.24 -12.68 12.79
N LEU A 169 -6.00 -11.59 12.80
CA LEU A 169 -7.13 -11.47 13.73
C LEU A 169 -8.32 -12.19 13.10
N VAL A 170 -8.77 -13.28 13.72
CA VAL A 170 -9.84 -14.15 13.19
C VAL A 170 -11.09 -13.95 14.03
N PHE A 171 -12.10 -13.30 13.46
CA PHE A 171 -13.39 -13.12 14.11
C PHE A 171 -14.22 -14.40 14.07
N SER A 172 -14.99 -14.61 15.13
CA SER A 172 -16.00 -15.66 15.21
C SER A 172 -17.08 -15.51 14.12
N GLU A 173 -17.73 -16.63 13.79
CA GLU A 173 -18.83 -16.63 12.82
C GLU A 173 -20.08 -15.89 13.38
N ARG A 174 -20.28 -15.96 14.70
CA ARG A 174 -21.47 -15.44 15.39
C ARG A 174 -21.07 -14.39 16.42
N SER A 175 -21.81 -13.29 16.45
CA SER A 175 -21.71 -12.32 17.56
C SER A 175 -22.13 -12.97 18.88
N SER A 176 -21.55 -12.49 19.98
CA SER A 176 -21.92 -12.89 21.33
C SER A 176 -23.38 -12.55 21.63
N LYS A 177 -23.88 -13.05 22.77
CA LYS A 177 -25.22 -12.73 23.28
C LYS A 177 -25.49 -11.22 23.43
N TYR A 178 -24.45 -10.40 23.49
CA TYR A 178 -24.54 -8.94 23.62
C TYR A 178 -24.28 -8.19 22.31
N PHE A 179 -24.28 -8.88 21.16
CA PHE A 179 -23.92 -8.32 19.84
C PHE A 179 -22.46 -7.82 19.75
N GLU A 180 -21.59 -8.34 20.61
CA GLU A 180 -20.15 -8.07 20.54
C GLU A 180 -19.49 -9.14 19.66
N THR A 181 -18.66 -8.72 18.71
CA THR A 181 -17.89 -9.66 17.90
C THR A 181 -16.54 -9.90 18.57
N CYS A 182 -16.29 -11.15 18.97
CA CYS A 182 -15.00 -11.59 19.49
C CYS A 182 -14.19 -12.24 18.38
N GLY A 183 -12.87 -12.09 18.43
CA GLY A 183 -11.94 -12.81 17.59
C GLY A 183 -10.65 -13.13 18.32
N ASP A 184 -9.89 -14.08 17.77
CA ASP A 184 -8.61 -14.47 18.32
C ASP A 184 -7.49 -14.02 17.39
N LEU A 185 -6.39 -13.55 17.98
CA LEU A 185 -5.18 -13.27 17.25
C LEU A 185 -4.39 -14.57 17.10
N VAL A 186 -4.37 -15.10 15.89
CA VAL A 186 -3.67 -16.34 15.55
C VAL A 186 -2.44 -16.03 14.71
N ARG A 187 -1.35 -16.73 14.98
CA ARG A 187 -0.15 -16.72 14.14
C ARG A 187 -0.17 -17.93 13.22
N THR A 188 0.11 -17.73 11.94
CA THR A 188 0.30 -18.83 10.98
C THR A 188 1.58 -18.67 10.18
N CYS A 189 2.12 -19.78 9.68
CA CYS A 189 3.21 -19.78 8.72
C CYS A 189 2.65 -19.75 7.30
N ASN A 190 3.15 -18.85 6.45
CA ASN A 190 2.74 -18.76 5.04
C ASN A 190 3.17 -19.93 4.13
N SER A 191 3.68 -21.01 4.71
CA SER A 191 4.19 -22.14 3.94
C SER A 191 3.83 -23.51 4.50
N CYS A 192 3.90 -23.71 5.82
CA CYS A 192 3.44 -24.95 6.43
C CYS A 192 2.04 -24.81 7.05
N PHE A 193 1.49 -23.59 7.10
CA PHE A 193 0.14 -23.29 7.61
C PHE A 193 -0.14 -23.81 9.02
N GLU A 194 0.90 -24.00 9.83
CA GLU A 194 0.76 -24.30 11.26
C GLU A 194 0.27 -23.06 12.01
N PHE A 195 -0.70 -23.24 12.90
CA PHE A 195 -1.35 -22.15 13.65
C PHE A 195 -0.90 -22.14 15.12
N THR A 196 -0.82 -20.97 15.70
CA THR A 196 -0.59 -20.78 17.14
C THR A 196 -1.35 -19.57 17.62
N THR A 197 -2.24 -19.74 18.59
CA THR A 197 -2.97 -18.61 19.17
C THR A 197 -2.03 -17.76 20.02
N ILE A 198 -2.04 -16.45 19.76
CA ILE A 198 -1.26 -15.45 20.50
C ILE A 198 -2.09 -14.86 21.62
N GLN A 199 -3.35 -14.54 21.33
CA GLN A 199 -4.27 -13.90 22.26
C GLN A 199 -5.70 -14.27 21.89
N ASP A 200 -6.47 -14.66 22.89
CA ASP A 200 -7.88 -15.01 22.75
C ASP A 200 -8.80 -13.83 23.12
N CYS A 201 -10.04 -13.87 22.64
CA CYS A 201 -11.14 -12.98 23.04
C CYS A 201 -10.85 -11.47 22.87
N ILE A 202 -10.38 -11.07 21.69
CA ILE A 202 -10.29 -9.66 21.30
C ILE A 202 -11.69 -9.21 20.85
N GLN A 203 -12.29 -8.30 21.60
CA GLN A 203 -13.58 -7.71 21.28
C GLN A 203 -13.40 -6.49 20.37
N ASP A 204 -13.89 -6.55 19.14
CA ASP A 204 -13.84 -5.42 18.22
C ASP A 204 -14.93 -5.47 17.13
N THR A 205 -16.14 -5.09 17.53
CA THR A 205 -17.28 -5.01 16.61
C THR A 205 -17.09 -3.95 15.52
N GLN A 206 -16.36 -2.87 15.81
CA GLN A 206 -16.15 -1.79 14.82
C GLN A 206 -15.27 -2.25 13.66
N LEU A 207 -14.14 -2.89 13.98
CA LEU A 207 -13.25 -3.47 12.96
C LEU A 207 -13.96 -4.55 12.14
N TYR A 208 -14.73 -5.41 12.81
CA TYR A 208 -15.53 -6.43 12.11
C TYR A 208 -16.47 -5.80 11.08
N LEU A 209 -17.25 -4.78 11.47
CA LEU A 209 -18.18 -4.09 10.55
C LEU A 209 -17.45 -3.41 9.39
N LEU A 210 -16.28 -2.80 9.63
CA LEU A 210 -15.49 -2.19 8.56
C LEU A 210 -15.05 -3.24 7.52
N VAL A 211 -14.56 -4.38 8.00
CA VAL A 211 -14.06 -5.47 7.14
C VAL A 211 -15.20 -6.20 6.42
N ASP A 212 -16.37 -6.37 7.07
CA ASP A 212 -17.54 -6.97 6.43
C ASP A 212 -18.15 -6.05 5.35
N ASN A 213 -18.18 -4.73 5.59
CA ASN A 213 -18.57 -3.76 4.56
C ASN A 213 -17.60 -3.78 3.37
N LEU A 214 -16.29 -3.91 3.63
CA LEU A 214 -15.28 -3.99 2.58
C LEU A 214 -15.52 -5.20 1.66
N ARG A 215 -15.98 -6.33 2.22
CA ARG A 215 -16.30 -7.55 1.47
C ARG A 215 -17.44 -7.35 0.46
N GLY A 216 -18.43 -6.51 0.79
CA GLY A 216 -19.57 -6.20 -0.07
C GLY A 216 -19.33 -5.04 -1.03
N CYS A 217 -18.13 -4.46 -1.04
CA CYS A 217 -17.84 -3.21 -1.72
C CYS A 217 -17.45 -3.42 -3.19
N ASP A 218 -18.36 -3.11 -4.11
CA ASP A 218 -18.09 -3.11 -5.56
C ASP A 218 -17.54 -1.75 -6.06
N ASP A 219 -17.78 -0.66 -5.32
CA ASP A 219 -17.26 0.65 -5.67
C ASP A 219 -15.82 0.82 -5.18
N GLU A 220 -14.92 1.10 -6.11
CA GLU A 220 -13.51 1.15 -5.77
C GLU A 220 -13.15 2.34 -4.84
N TYR A 221 -13.92 3.43 -4.75
CA TYR A 221 -13.63 4.57 -3.86
C TYR A 221 -14.08 4.29 -2.43
N GLU A 222 -15.25 3.67 -2.29
CA GLU A 222 -15.73 3.16 -1.00
C GLU A 222 -14.77 2.10 -0.43
N TYR A 223 -14.22 1.23 -1.28
CA TYR A 223 -13.24 0.23 -0.86
C TYR A 223 -12.01 0.90 -0.23
N ASP A 224 -11.44 1.92 -0.87
CA ASP A 224 -10.25 2.59 -0.33
C ASP A 224 -10.55 3.34 0.97
N TYR A 225 -11.73 3.96 1.04
CA TYR A 225 -12.15 4.65 2.26
C TYR A 225 -12.25 3.68 3.43
N LEU A 226 -12.85 2.51 3.20
CA LEU A 226 -12.92 1.44 4.20
C LEU A 226 -11.54 0.87 4.53
N ASP A 227 -10.67 0.64 3.54
CA ASP A 227 -9.28 0.21 3.73
C ASP A 227 -8.49 1.19 4.61
N ASP A 228 -8.57 2.50 4.35
CA ASP A 228 -7.90 3.55 5.13
C ASP A 228 -8.45 3.62 6.59
N LEU A 229 -9.76 3.36 6.77
CA LEU A 229 -10.36 3.24 8.10
C LEU A 229 -9.88 1.99 8.85
N ILE A 230 -9.80 0.84 8.17
CA ILE A 230 -9.29 -0.41 8.75
C ILE A 230 -7.84 -0.21 9.21
N TYR A 231 -6.97 0.36 8.36
CA TYR A 231 -5.59 0.65 8.75
C TYR A 231 -5.51 1.55 9.99
N LYS A 232 -6.24 2.66 10.03
CA LYS A 232 -6.27 3.56 11.20
C LYS A 232 -6.79 2.87 12.45
N HIS A 233 -7.79 2.01 12.30
CA HIS A 233 -8.35 1.25 13.42
C HIS A 233 -7.32 0.26 13.96
N LEU A 234 -6.61 -0.45 13.08
CA LEU A 234 -5.54 -1.38 13.44
C LEU A 234 -4.35 -0.70 14.11
N GLU A 235 -4.09 0.58 13.85
CA GLU A 235 -3.05 1.35 14.57
C GLU A 235 -3.35 1.51 16.07
N SER A 236 -4.62 1.39 16.49
CA SER A 236 -5.00 1.42 17.91
C SER A 236 -4.48 0.20 18.69
N TYR A 237 -4.18 -0.91 17.99
CA TYR A 237 -3.57 -2.10 18.57
C TYR A 237 -2.06 -1.91 18.78
N SER A 238 -1.68 -1.02 19.70
CA SER A 238 -0.28 -0.60 19.90
C SER A 238 0.70 -1.76 20.16
N ASN A 239 0.21 -2.90 20.66
CA ASN A 239 1.01 -4.04 21.11
C ASN A 239 0.86 -5.29 20.24
N LEU A 240 -0.05 -5.29 19.24
CA LEU A 240 -0.32 -6.46 18.41
C LEU A 240 -0.01 -6.15 16.94
N ASP A 241 0.93 -6.89 16.36
CA ASP A 241 1.29 -6.78 14.94
C ASP A 241 0.22 -7.53 14.11
N ILE A 242 -0.92 -6.92 13.76
CA ILE A 242 -1.99 -7.55 12.95
C ILE A 242 -1.67 -7.38 11.46
N HIS A 243 -1.58 -8.50 10.74
CA HIS A 243 -1.20 -8.50 9.31
C HIS A 243 -2.38 -8.75 8.37
N ALA A 244 -3.39 -9.46 8.85
CA ALA A 244 -4.61 -9.77 8.13
C ALA A 244 -5.79 -9.88 9.10
N VAL A 245 -7.00 -9.75 8.57
CA VAL A 245 -8.24 -9.97 9.30
C VAL A 245 -9.05 -11.03 8.55
N GLY A 246 -9.54 -12.02 9.28
CA GLY A 246 -10.36 -13.10 8.76
C GLY A 246 -11.58 -13.36 9.61
N GLN A 247 -12.42 -14.28 9.13
CA GLN A 247 -13.57 -14.77 9.85
C GLN A 247 -13.62 -16.29 9.76
N VAL A 248 -14.01 -16.95 10.85
CA VAL A 248 -14.32 -18.38 10.85
C VAL A 248 -15.50 -18.63 9.92
N LEU A 249 -15.36 -19.68 9.12
CA LEU A 249 -16.38 -20.25 8.26
C LEU A 249 -16.51 -21.72 8.62
N THR A 250 -17.69 -22.12 9.10
CA THR A 250 -18.02 -23.53 9.32
C THR A 250 -18.92 -24.00 8.19
N THR A 251 -18.52 -25.06 7.50
CA THR A 251 -19.33 -25.72 6.47
C THR A 251 -19.60 -27.16 6.88
N LEU A 252 -20.78 -27.67 6.54
CA LEU A 252 -21.09 -29.09 6.69
C LEU A 252 -20.78 -29.82 5.37
N ASP A 253 -20.06 -30.91 5.46
CA ASP A 253 -19.81 -31.78 4.32
C ASP A 253 -21.00 -32.72 4.05
N PHE A 254 -20.87 -33.63 3.07
CA PHE A 254 -21.95 -34.57 2.72
C PHE A 254 -22.22 -35.63 3.81
N TYR A 255 -21.35 -35.76 4.82
CA TYR A 255 -21.44 -36.70 5.93
C TYR A 255 -21.85 -36.02 7.25
N ASP A 256 -22.26 -34.75 7.22
CA ASP A 256 -22.55 -33.91 8.39
C ASP A 256 -21.32 -33.71 9.31
N GLU A 257 -20.10 -33.82 8.77
CA GLU A 257 -18.87 -33.41 9.46
C GLU A 257 -18.63 -31.91 9.26
N GLU A 258 -18.22 -31.22 10.33
CA GLU A 258 -17.96 -29.78 10.30
C GLU A 258 -16.54 -29.51 9.79
N ASP A 259 -16.43 -28.93 8.60
CA ASP A 259 -15.19 -28.36 8.07
C ASP A 259 -15.07 -26.91 8.55
N VAL A 260 -13.99 -26.61 9.27
CA VAL A 260 -13.70 -25.26 9.77
C VAL A 260 -12.56 -24.64 8.97
N ALA A 261 -12.79 -23.41 8.50
CA ALA A 261 -11.77 -22.65 7.81
C ALA A 261 -11.81 -21.17 8.20
N THR A 262 -10.68 -20.49 8.08
CA THR A 262 -10.60 -19.04 8.17
C THR A 262 -10.67 -18.45 6.77
N ARG A 263 -11.71 -17.68 6.49
CA ARG A 263 -11.80 -16.84 5.30
C ARG A 263 -11.08 -15.52 5.58
N ILE A 264 -10.08 -15.19 4.78
CA ILE A 264 -9.38 -13.90 4.88
C ILE A 264 -10.19 -12.83 4.17
N LEU A 265 -10.54 -11.77 4.91
CA LEU A 265 -11.37 -10.66 4.43
C LEU A 265 -10.54 -9.42 4.12
N TRP A 266 -9.43 -9.24 4.83
CA TRP A 266 -8.52 -8.11 4.64
C TRP A 266 -7.07 -8.51 4.88
N ARG A 267 -6.14 -7.87 4.15
CA ARG A 267 -4.68 -8.06 4.30
C ARG A 267 -3.97 -6.75 4.17
N ASN A 268 -2.89 -6.58 4.93
CA ASN A 268 -1.98 -5.47 4.66
C ASN A 268 -1.21 -5.69 3.33
N LYS A 269 -0.68 -4.60 2.77
CA LYS A 269 0.00 -4.60 1.46
C LYS A 269 1.25 -5.47 1.36
N PHE A 270 1.84 -5.90 2.48
CA PHE A 270 3.06 -6.71 2.52
C PHE A 270 2.77 -8.21 2.69
N VAL A 271 1.54 -8.58 3.06
CA VAL A 271 1.08 -9.97 3.04
C VAL A 271 0.71 -10.37 1.61
N GLY A 272 -0.18 -9.60 0.97
CA GLY A 272 -0.62 -9.88 -0.41
C GLY A 272 -1.01 -11.36 -0.61
N GLU A 273 -0.53 -11.97 -1.70
CA GLU A 273 -0.81 -13.36 -2.06
C GLU A 273 -0.06 -14.40 -1.19
N ARG A 274 0.80 -13.96 -0.26
CA ARG A 274 1.51 -14.88 0.64
C ARG A 274 0.55 -15.61 1.59
N LEU A 275 -0.68 -15.12 1.74
CA LEU A 275 -1.71 -15.75 2.55
C LEU A 275 -2.92 -16.11 1.67
N PRO A 276 -3.29 -17.40 1.53
CA PRO A 276 -4.49 -17.83 0.82
C PRO A 276 -5.77 -17.12 1.27
N ASN A 277 -6.79 -17.08 0.40
CA ASN A 277 -8.12 -16.52 0.74
C ASN A 277 -8.90 -17.39 1.73
N LEU A 278 -8.59 -18.67 1.76
CA LEU A 278 -9.18 -19.65 2.66
C LEU A 278 -8.04 -20.45 3.28
N LEU A 279 -8.07 -20.57 4.60
CA LEU A 279 -7.13 -21.34 5.38
C LEU A 279 -7.90 -22.43 6.12
N GLU A 280 -7.74 -23.68 5.71
CA GLU A 280 -8.28 -24.83 6.42
C GLU A 280 -7.49 -25.03 7.73
N HIS A 281 -8.20 -25.28 8.83
CA HIS A 281 -7.56 -25.48 10.13
C HIS A 281 -8.49 -26.18 11.14
N ASP A 282 -7.87 -26.76 12.15
CA ASP A 282 -8.59 -27.45 13.24
C ASP A 282 -8.70 -26.59 14.52
N PHE A 283 -8.28 -25.32 14.51
CA PHE A 283 -8.39 -24.45 15.68
C PHE A 283 -9.80 -23.82 15.80
N GLU A 284 -10.32 -23.74 17.03
CA GLU A 284 -11.56 -23.03 17.34
C GLU A 284 -11.24 -21.60 17.78
N VAL A 285 -12.09 -20.64 17.40
CA VAL A 285 -12.04 -19.28 17.97
C VAL A 285 -12.84 -19.26 19.26
N TYR A 286 -12.27 -18.72 20.34
CA TYR A 286 -12.87 -18.68 21.66
C TYR A 286 -14.13 -17.81 21.67
N TYR A 287 -15.25 -18.40 22.07
CA TYR A 287 -16.50 -17.71 22.35
C TYR A 287 -16.56 -17.40 23.85
N ASP A 288 -16.56 -16.13 24.22
CA ASP A 288 -16.98 -15.74 25.57
C ASP A 288 -18.50 -15.86 25.62
N ASN A 289 -18.99 -16.93 26.26
CA ASN A 289 -20.42 -17.21 26.43
C ASN A 289 -21.06 -16.32 27.50
#